data_AF-A0A3D5SQG6-F1
#
_entry.id   AF-A0A3D5SQG6-F1
#
_cell.length_a   1.000
_cell.length_b   1.000
_cell.length_c   1.000
_cell.angle_alpha   90.00
_cell.angle_beta   90.00
_cell.angle_gamma   90.00
#
_symmetry.space_group_name_H-M   'P 1'
#
loop_
_entity.id
_entity.type
_entity.pdbx_description
1 polymer ?
#
loop_
_entity_poly.entity_id
_entity_poly.type
_entity_poly.pdbx_seq_one_letter_code
_entity_poly.pdbx_strand_id
1 'polypeptide(L)'
;MFQESASISPQSTPYAGRSIAPREKSLFDLLDRGPSAVVTGIQRRWRRERRRRKVGRAYDMALEVARVLPRHARVLDVGCGNGFIAHHLLGMLGGSVIGIDLDENAEAPIDYRQFDGTHFPVADQSVDAVLLCYVLHHAQQLGVVISELRRVVREGGFAVVYEDIPESWWDRLVCRIHTLKWRNRTGPCTFRLEKEWRSLFRSAGFEVVSERELSRWRNLSHPVCHRFYVLKAKDFTLVQG
;
A
#
# COMPACT_ATOMS: atom_id res chain seq x y z
N MET A 1 -51.55 -25.00 -50.68
CA MET A 1 -52.82 -25.65 -51.06
C MET A 1 -53.62 -25.78 -49.77
N PHE A 2 -54.65 -24.93 -49.64
CA PHE A 2 -55.85 -24.98 -48.77
C PHE A 2 -55.70 -25.36 -47.27
N GLN A 3 -56.01 -24.49 -46.29
CA GLN A 3 -57.37 -24.10 -45.81
C GLN A 3 -58.28 -25.34 -45.59
N GLU A 4 -59.00 -25.53 -44.48
CA GLU A 4 -59.78 -24.56 -43.73
C GLU A 4 -60.40 -25.16 -42.45
N SER A 5 -60.62 -24.31 -41.43
CA SER A 5 -61.81 -24.22 -40.55
C SER A 5 -62.21 -25.40 -39.62
N ALA A 6 -62.95 -25.24 -38.52
CA ALA A 6 -63.26 -24.17 -37.56
C ALA A 6 -64.18 -24.80 -36.49
N SER A 7 -64.07 -24.41 -35.22
CA SER A 7 -65.26 -24.28 -34.35
C SER A 7 -64.89 -23.53 -33.06
N ILE A 8 -65.48 -22.34 -32.93
CA ILE A 8 -65.49 -21.47 -31.75
C ILE A 8 -66.83 -21.71 -31.03
N SER A 9 -66.83 -21.79 -29.70
CA SER A 9 -67.87 -21.17 -28.86
C SER A 9 -67.40 -21.07 -27.39
N PRO A 10 -67.82 -20.04 -26.62
CA PRO A 10 -67.06 -19.48 -25.50
C PRO A 10 -67.63 -19.89 -24.14
N GLN A 11 -66.79 -19.84 -23.11
CA GLN A 11 -67.27 -19.60 -21.75
C GLN A 11 -66.57 -18.41 -21.13
N SER A 12 -67.37 -17.34 -21.06
CA SER A 12 -67.20 -16.11 -20.29
C SER A 12 -67.25 -16.38 -18.79
N THR A 13 -66.46 -15.62 -18.00
CA THR A 13 -66.82 -14.90 -16.74
C THR A 13 -65.52 -14.47 -16.00
N PRO A 14 -65.55 -13.49 -15.07
CA PRO A 14 -65.38 -12.08 -15.42
C PRO A 14 -64.14 -11.45 -14.77
N TYR A 15 -63.58 -10.43 -15.43
CA TYR A 15 -62.59 -9.53 -14.84
C TYR A 15 -63.29 -8.62 -13.82
N ALA A 16 -63.15 -8.93 -12.52
CA ALA A 16 -63.50 -8.03 -11.43
C ALA A 16 -62.24 -7.31 -10.95
N GLY A 17 -62.13 -6.03 -11.32
CA GLY A 17 -61.09 -5.14 -10.84
C GLY A 17 -61.13 -5.04 -9.31
N ARG A 18 -60.02 -5.38 -8.66
CA ARG A 18 -59.73 -4.90 -7.31
C ARG A 18 -58.78 -3.72 -7.41
N SER A 19 -59.31 -2.54 -7.09
CA SER A 19 -58.54 -1.39 -6.67
C SER A 19 -57.55 -1.84 -5.59
N ILE A 20 -56.26 -1.81 -5.90
CA ILE A 20 -55.20 -1.98 -4.91
C ILE A 20 -55.12 -0.65 -4.19
N ALA A 21 -55.79 -0.54 -3.04
CA ALA A 21 -55.61 0.59 -2.15
C ALA A 21 -54.11 0.73 -1.81
N PRO A 22 -53.55 1.96 -1.75
CA PRO A 22 -52.16 2.14 -1.35
C PRO A 22 -52.01 1.59 0.07
N ARG A 23 -51.12 0.61 0.22
CA ARG A 23 -50.77 0.02 1.52
C ARG A 23 -50.31 1.15 2.42
N GLU A 24 -51.12 1.51 3.42
CA GLU A 24 -50.73 2.51 4.42
C GLU A 24 -49.43 2.05 5.06
N LYS A 25 -48.40 2.89 4.97
CA LYS A 25 -47.10 2.62 5.59
C LYS A 25 -47.34 2.46 7.08
N SER A 26 -46.97 1.31 7.63
CA SER A 26 -47.10 1.05 9.05
C SER A 26 -46.27 2.09 9.83
N LEU A 27 -46.78 2.53 10.98
CA LEU A 27 -46.04 3.39 11.89
C LEU A 27 -44.68 2.75 12.27
N PHE A 28 -44.61 1.42 12.24
CA PHE A 28 -43.36 0.66 12.40
C PHE A 28 -42.38 0.82 11.21
N ASP A 29 -42.84 0.91 9.96
CA ASP A 29 -41.96 1.14 8.78
C ASP A 29 -41.35 2.56 8.77
N LEU A 30 -42.03 3.51 9.40
CA LEU A 30 -41.56 4.88 9.60
C LEU A 30 -40.58 5.00 10.78
N LEU A 31 -40.76 4.17 11.82
CA LEU A 31 -39.88 4.12 12.99
C LEU A 31 -38.61 3.27 12.76
N ASP A 32 -38.65 2.31 11.83
CA ASP A 32 -37.46 1.51 11.44
C ASP A 32 -36.49 2.29 10.52
N ARG A 33 -36.85 3.53 10.13
CA ARG A 33 -35.92 4.55 9.61
C ARG A 33 -35.07 5.20 10.72
N GLY A 34 -35.09 4.62 11.92
CA GLY A 34 -34.28 4.98 13.07
C GLY A 34 -32.79 4.63 12.91
N PRO A 35 -32.00 4.79 13.99
CA PRO A 35 -30.56 5.13 14.05
C PRO A 35 -29.58 4.32 13.17
N SER A 36 -29.96 3.16 12.64
CA SER A 36 -29.14 2.32 11.76
C SER A 36 -28.70 3.02 10.48
N ALA A 37 -29.58 3.76 9.79
CA ALA A 37 -29.23 4.43 8.53
C ALA A 37 -28.26 5.62 8.73
N VAL A 38 -28.48 6.39 9.80
CA VAL A 38 -27.62 7.51 10.19
C VAL A 38 -26.27 7.01 10.68
N VAL A 39 -26.25 5.99 11.56
CA VAL A 39 -25.02 5.34 12.03
C VAL A 39 -24.25 4.72 10.86
N THR A 40 -24.94 4.05 9.93
CA THR A 40 -24.33 3.50 8.70
C THR A 40 -23.77 4.63 7.82
N GLY A 41 -24.49 5.74 7.68
CA GLY A 41 -24.02 6.93 6.95
C GLY A 41 -22.76 7.55 7.56
N ILE A 42 -22.75 7.70 8.89
CA ILE A 42 -21.59 8.15 9.66
C ILE A 42 -20.43 7.17 9.44
N GLN A 43 -20.61 5.88 9.68
CA GLN A 43 -19.57 4.86 9.47
C GLN A 43 -19.00 4.88 8.05
N ARG A 44 -19.85 5.00 7.01
CA ARG A 44 -19.41 5.15 5.62
C ARG A 44 -18.58 6.41 5.42
N ARG A 45 -19.01 7.55 5.97
CA ARG A 45 -18.25 8.81 5.92
C ARG A 45 -16.89 8.68 6.60
N TRP A 46 -16.83 8.08 7.78
CA TRP A 46 -15.59 7.83 8.52
C TRP A 46 -14.63 6.91 7.75
N ARG A 47 -15.12 5.80 7.18
CA ARG A 47 -14.30 4.90 6.35
C ARG A 47 -13.75 5.61 5.12
N ARG A 48 -14.57 6.42 4.43
CA ARG A 48 -14.14 7.23 3.29
C ARG A 48 -13.07 8.24 3.67
N GLU A 49 -13.25 8.95 4.78
CA GLU A 49 -12.29 9.93 5.28
C GLU A 49 -10.96 9.28 5.67
N ARG A 50 -11.01 8.14 6.38
CA ARG A 50 -9.80 7.36 6.72
C ARG A 50 -9.06 6.92 5.46
N ARG A 51 -9.77 6.43 4.44
CA ARG A 51 -9.16 6.06 3.15
C ARG A 51 -8.56 7.27 2.45
N ARG A 52 -9.27 8.41 2.38
CA ARG A 52 -8.75 9.66 1.80
C ARG A 52 -7.44 10.09 2.44
N ARG A 53 -7.33 10.04 3.78
CA ARG A 53 -6.10 10.36 4.50
C ARG A 53 -4.94 9.39 4.18
N LYS A 54 -5.22 8.08 4.10
CA LYS A 54 -4.21 7.09 3.66
C LYS A 54 -3.69 7.42 2.25
N VAL A 55 -4.61 7.63 1.30
CA VAL A 55 -4.29 7.93 -0.10
C VAL A 55 -3.52 9.24 -0.24
N GLY A 56 -3.91 10.29 0.50
CA GLY A 56 -3.22 11.58 0.48
C GLY A 56 -1.79 11.49 1.01
N ARG A 57 -1.57 10.78 2.12
CA ARG A 57 -0.20 10.56 2.64
C ARG A 57 0.67 9.77 1.68
N ALA A 58 0.11 8.74 1.06
CA ALA A 58 0.81 7.97 0.05
C ALA A 58 1.17 8.83 -1.16
N TYR A 59 0.33 9.79 -1.55
CA TYR A 59 0.63 10.75 -2.62
C TYR A 59 1.83 11.64 -2.26
N ASP A 60 1.87 12.17 -1.03
CA ASP A 60 2.99 13.01 -0.58
C ASP A 60 4.31 12.23 -0.60
N MET A 61 4.29 10.97 -0.15
CA MET A 61 5.48 10.10 -0.21
C MET A 61 5.88 9.77 -1.65
N ALA A 62 4.91 9.41 -2.49
CA ALA A 62 5.15 9.12 -3.91
C ALA A 62 5.76 10.33 -4.62
N LEU A 63 5.32 11.55 -4.32
CA LEU A 63 5.89 12.78 -4.88
C LEU A 63 7.37 12.96 -4.49
N GLU A 64 7.75 12.60 -3.27
CA GLU A 64 9.14 12.66 -2.83
C GLU A 64 10.02 11.63 -3.51
N VAL A 65 9.53 10.41 -3.62
CA VAL A 65 10.21 9.32 -4.30
C VAL A 65 10.35 9.64 -5.79
N ALA A 66 9.29 10.10 -6.45
CA ALA A 66 9.30 10.44 -7.87
C ALA A 66 10.33 11.51 -8.25
N ARG A 67 10.71 12.40 -7.32
CA ARG A 67 11.75 13.43 -7.57
C ARG A 67 13.16 12.87 -7.72
N VAL A 68 13.42 11.68 -7.20
CA VAL A 68 14.73 11.03 -7.32
C VAL A 68 14.73 9.89 -8.35
N LEU A 69 13.55 9.51 -8.86
CA LEU A 69 13.39 8.47 -9.86
C LEU A 69 13.48 9.03 -11.28
N PRO A 70 14.14 8.31 -12.22
CA PRO A 70 14.06 8.67 -13.62
C PRO A 70 12.63 8.46 -14.15
N ARG A 71 12.25 9.22 -15.18
CA ARG A 71 10.99 8.98 -15.89
C ARG A 71 11.01 7.59 -16.52
N HIS A 72 9.84 6.97 -16.59
CA HIS A 72 9.64 5.61 -17.12
C HIS A 72 10.43 4.51 -16.37
N ALA A 73 10.89 4.77 -15.14
CA ALA A 73 11.57 3.77 -14.32
C ALA A 73 10.70 2.54 -14.06
N ARG A 74 11.34 1.37 -14.01
CA ARG A 74 10.77 0.13 -13.46
C ARG A 74 11.10 0.09 -11.97
N VAL A 75 10.07 0.13 -11.14
CA VAL A 75 10.19 0.23 -9.68
C VAL A 75 9.62 -1.02 -9.01
N LEU A 76 10.33 -1.55 -8.02
CA LEU A 76 9.79 -2.53 -7.09
C LEU A 76 9.52 -1.85 -5.74
N ASP A 77 8.27 -1.85 -5.29
CA ASP A 77 7.85 -1.37 -3.97
C ASP A 77 7.74 -2.56 -3.00
N VAL A 78 8.77 -2.74 -2.18
CA VAL A 78 8.86 -3.83 -1.20
C VAL A 78 8.11 -3.43 0.07
N GLY A 79 7.26 -4.31 0.59
CA GLY A 79 6.39 -3.99 1.73
C GLY A 79 5.36 -2.91 1.38
N CYS A 80 4.79 -2.96 0.18
CA CYS A 80 3.90 -1.92 -0.35
C CYS A 80 2.57 -1.77 0.43
N GLY A 81 2.22 -2.75 1.28
CA GLY A 81 1.02 -2.76 2.10
C GLY A 81 -0.26 -2.52 1.30
N ASN A 82 -0.88 -1.36 1.51
CA ASN A 82 -2.12 -1.01 0.81
C ASN A 82 -1.91 -0.63 -0.68
N GLY A 83 -0.67 -0.47 -1.14
CA GLY A 83 -0.33 -0.22 -2.54
C GLY A 83 -0.55 1.21 -3.04
N PHE A 84 -0.98 2.16 -2.19
CA PHE A 84 -1.26 3.53 -2.67
C PHE A 84 -0.01 4.30 -3.09
N ILE A 85 1.17 4.03 -2.52
CA ILE A 85 2.43 4.66 -2.95
C ILE A 85 2.77 4.20 -4.36
N ALA A 86 2.82 2.88 -4.58
CA ALA A 86 3.01 2.27 -5.89
C ALA A 86 2.02 2.79 -6.94
N HIS A 87 0.73 2.90 -6.58
CA HIS A 87 -0.30 3.42 -7.49
C HIS A 87 -0.04 4.87 -7.95
N HIS A 88 0.33 5.75 -7.03
CA HIS A 88 0.66 7.13 -7.38
C HIS A 88 1.95 7.23 -8.18
N LEU A 89 2.98 6.45 -7.81
CA LEU A 89 4.24 6.39 -8.56
C LEU A 89 4.02 5.93 -10.00
N LEU A 90 3.17 4.93 -10.23
CA LEU A 90 2.81 4.47 -11.57
C LEU A 90 2.31 5.63 -12.44
N GLY A 91 1.38 6.43 -11.91
CA GLY A 91 0.85 7.61 -12.61
C GLY A 91 1.86 8.74 -12.82
N MET A 92 2.80 8.93 -11.88
CA MET A 92 3.80 10.00 -11.95
C MET A 92 4.96 9.69 -12.90
N LEU A 93 5.42 8.44 -12.93
CA LEU A 93 6.63 8.05 -13.67
C LEU A 93 6.34 7.72 -15.13
N GLY A 94 5.13 7.23 -15.44
CA GLY A 94 4.81 6.65 -16.75
C GLY A 94 5.59 5.37 -17.06
N GLY A 95 6.22 4.77 -16.05
CA GLY A 95 6.97 3.50 -16.14
C GLY A 95 6.13 2.33 -15.64
N SER A 96 6.76 1.42 -14.92
CA SER A 96 6.08 0.30 -14.25
C SER A 96 6.41 0.27 -12.76
N VAL A 97 5.43 -0.16 -11.97
CA VAL A 97 5.61 -0.37 -10.54
C VAL A 97 5.02 -1.72 -10.16
N ILE A 98 5.86 -2.58 -9.58
CA ILE A 98 5.45 -3.86 -8.99
C ILE A 98 5.47 -3.67 -7.48
N GLY A 99 4.36 -3.96 -6.79
CA GLY A 99 4.28 -3.97 -5.33
C GLY A 99 4.37 -5.40 -4.78
N ILE A 100 5.14 -5.59 -3.72
CA ILE A 100 5.20 -6.87 -3.00
C ILE A 100 4.93 -6.65 -1.50
N ASP A 101 4.19 -7.54 -0.86
CA ASP A 101 3.99 -7.59 0.59
C ASP A 101 3.69 -9.04 1.04
N LEU A 102 3.75 -9.29 2.35
CA LEU A 102 3.42 -10.59 2.94
C LEU A 102 1.91 -10.88 2.86
N ASP A 103 1.09 -9.83 2.78
CA ASP A 103 -0.35 -9.97 2.62
C ASP A 103 -0.73 -10.58 1.26
N GLU A 104 -1.93 -11.14 1.14
CA GLU A 104 -2.39 -11.73 -0.12
C GLU A 104 -2.78 -10.68 -1.17
N ASN A 105 -3.11 -9.46 -0.75
CA ASN A 105 -3.59 -8.41 -1.65
C ASN A 105 -3.33 -6.98 -1.17
N ALA A 106 -3.34 -6.04 -2.11
CA ALA A 106 -3.32 -4.60 -1.86
C ALA A 106 -4.71 -3.96 -2.04
N GLU A 107 -4.94 -2.81 -1.38
CA GLU A 107 -6.17 -2.03 -1.55
C GLU A 107 -6.21 -1.23 -2.87
N ALA A 108 -5.04 -0.88 -3.40
CA ALA A 108 -4.88 -0.09 -4.61
C ALA A 108 -4.77 -0.99 -5.86
N PRO A 109 -5.24 -0.53 -7.03
CA PRO A 109 -5.08 -1.27 -8.28
C PRO A 109 -3.65 -1.11 -8.81
N ILE A 110 -2.78 -2.09 -8.52
CA ILE A 110 -1.37 -2.16 -8.93
C ILE A 110 -1.02 -3.59 -9.41
N ASP A 111 0.12 -3.76 -10.09
CA ASP A 111 0.75 -5.09 -10.26
C ASP A 111 1.26 -5.53 -8.88
N TYR A 112 0.47 -6.36 -8.20
CA TYR A 112 0.75 -6.83 -6.85
C TYR A 112 1.18 -8.30 -6.89
N ARG A 113 2.25 -8.63 -6.16
CA ARG A 113 2.72 -10.01 -6.00
C ARG A 113 3.00 -10.28 -4.53
N GLN A 114 2.30 -11.26 -3.96
CA GLN A 114 2.64 -11.74 -2.63
C GLN A 114 4.04 -12.38 -2.65
N PHE A 115 4.79 -12.22 -1.56
CA PHE A 115 6.06 -12.91 -1.34
C PHE A 115 6.14 -13.44 0.09
N ASP A 116 7.09 -14.33 0.35
CA ASP A 116 7.23 -15.04 1.63
C ASP A 116 8.26 -14.40 2.59
N GLY A 117 8.80 -13.23 2.22
CA GLY A 117 9.85 -12.55 2.97
C GLY A 117 11.28 -13.05 2.67
N THR A 118 11.44 -14.07 1.83
CA THR A 118 12.74 -14.68 1.53
C THR A 118 13.23 -14.43 0.11
N HIS A 119 12.31 -14.32 -0.85
CA HIS A 119 12.65 -14.08 -2.25
C HIS A 119 11.68 -13.09 -2.89
N PHE A 120 12.21 -12.10 -3.62
CA PHE A 120 11.44 -11.14 -4.38
C PHE A 120 11.03 -11.74 -5.72
N PRO A 121 9.73 -11.79 -6.07
CA PRO A 121 9.20 -12.43 -7.28
C PRO A 121 9.42 -11.57 -8.55
N VAL A 122 10.68 -11.16 -8.77
CA VAL A 122 11.15 -10.43 -9.96
C VAL A 122 12.53 -10.95 -10.38
N ALA A 123 12.85 -10.76 -11.66
CA ALA A 123 14.11 -11.23 -12.24
C ALA A 123 15.32 -10.44 -11.74
N ASP A 124 16.50 -11.04 -11.87
CA ASP A 124 17.78 -10.39 -11.60
C ASP A 124 17.94 -9.15 -12.48
N GLN A 125 18.56 -8.11 -11.92
CA GLN A 125 18.90 -6.87 -12.63
C GLN A 125 17.75 -6.28 -13.47
N SER A 126 16.50 -6.43 -13.00
CA SER A 126 15.30 -6.14 -13.78
C SER A 126 14.63 -4.81 -13.42
N VAL A 127 15.01 -4.18 -12.31
CA VAL A 127 14.42 -2.91 -11.86
C VAL A 127 15.45 -1.79 -11.78
N ASP A 128 15.01 -0.59 -12.13
CA ASP A 128 15.79 0.65 -12.04
C ASP A 128 15.94 1.12 -10.59
N ALA A 129 14.88 0.92 -9.80
CA ALA A 129 14.87 1.27 -8.39
C ALA A 129 14.04 0.31 -7.53
N VAL A 130 14.45 0.17 -6.27
CA VAL A 130 13.66 -0.51 -5.23
C VAL A 130 13.28 0.48 -4.14
N LEU A 131 12.01 0.47 -3.73
CA LEU A 131 11.48 1.26 -2.64
C LEU A 131 11.29 0.38 -1.40
N LEU A 132 11.77 0.87 -0.26
CA LEU A 132 11.65 0.24 1.05
C LEU A 132 11.13 1.30 2.03
N CYS A 133 9.83 1.56 1.97
CA CYS A 133 9.17 2.55 2.82
C CYS A 133 8.65 1.91 4.11
N TYR A 134 9.35 2.14 5.24
CA TYR A 134 8.98 1.61 6.55
C TYR A 134 9.00 0.07 6.58
N VAL A 135 10.07 -0.53 6.04
CA VAL A 135 10.16 -1.99 5.82
C VAL A 135 11.30 -2.60 6.61
N LEU A 136 12.47 -1.98 6.63
CA LEU A 136 13.68 -2.61 7.14
C LEU A 136 13.62 -2.80 8.66
N HIS A 137 12.85 -1.98 9.38
CA HIS A 137 12.59 -2.23 10.79
C HIS A 137 11.68 -3.43 11.05
N HIS A 138 10.91 -3.90 10.07
CA HIS A 138 10.12 -5.14 10.16
C HIS A 138 10.92 -6.39 9.75
N ALA A 139 12.00 -6.22 8.99
CA ALA A 139 12.78 -7.33 8.45
C ALA A 139 13.48 -8.15 9.55
N GLN A 140 13.05 -9.40 9.72
CA GLN A 140 13.67 -10.34 10.67
C GLN A 140 15.02 -10.85 10.15
N GLN A 141 15.15 -11.00 8.82
CA GLN A 141 16.36 -11.46 8.15
C GLN A 141 16.85 -10.39 7.19
N LEU A 142 17.47 -9.35 7.74
CA LEU A 142 17.89 -8.19 6.96
C LEU A 142 18.91 -8.55 5.86
N GLY A 143 19.79 -9.52 6.11
CA GLY A 143 20.74 -10.01 5.11
C GLY A 143 20.05 -10.56 3.85
N VAL A 144 18.89 -11.22 4.01
CA VAL A 144 18.11 -11.75 2.89
C VAL A 144 17.50 -10.62 2.07
N VAL A 145 16.86 -9.65 2.74
CA VAL A 145 16.29 -8.45 2.08
C VAL A 145 17.36 -7.67 1.32
N ILE A 146 18.55 -7.51 1.92
CA ILE A 146 19.70 -6.83 1.32
C ILE A 146 20.27 -7.62 0.14
N SER A 147 20.34 -8.95 0.23
CA SER A 147 20.79 -9.80 -0.87
C SER A 147 19.85 -9.72 -2.06
N GLU A 148 18.55 -9.83 -1.83
CA GLU A 148 17.52 -9.70 -2.86
C GLU A 148 17.49 -8.30 -3.46
N LEU A 149 17.67 -7.25 -2.65
CA LEU A 149 17.83 -5.88 -3.12
C LEU A 149 18.98 -5.77 -4.14
N ARG A 150 20.15 -6.35 -3.86
CA ARG A 150 21.29 -6.34 -4.79
C ARG A 150 21.02 -7.16 -6.04
N ARG A 151 20.34 -8.30 -5.91
CA ARG A 151 20.03 -9.20 -7.03
C ARG A 151 19.11 -8.53 -8.06
N VAL A 152 18.03 -7.89 -7.61
CA VAL A 152 16.97 -7.40 -8.50
C VAL A 152 17.29 -6.04 -9.12
N VAL A 153 18.07 -5.21 -8.44
CA VAL A 153 18.47 -3.88 -8.92
C VAL A 153 19.48 -4.04 -10.04
N ARG A 154 19.23 -3.41 -11.19
CA ARG A 154 20.19 -3.41 -12.29
C ARG A 154 21.46 -2.64 -11.96
N GLU A 155 22.50 -2.84 -12.75
CA GLU A 155 23.70 -1.99 -12.69
C GLU A 155 23.34 -0.50 -12.89
N GLY A 156 23.93 0.34 -12.03
CA GLY A 156 23.62 1.77 -11.96
C GLY A 156 22.23 2.12 -11.40
N GLY A 157 21.42 1.12 -11.00
CA GLY A 157 20.18 1.32 -10.26
C GLY A 157 20.41 1.69 -8.80
N PHE A 158 19.34 1.95 -8.06
CA PHE A 158 19.43 2.43 -6.68
C PHE A 158 18.26 1.98 -5.81
N ALA A 159 18.40 2.12 -4.49
CA ALA A 159 17.34 1.88 -3.53
C ALA A 159 16.91 3.21 -2.88
N VAL A 160 15.62 3.35 -2.60
CA VAL A 160 15.07 4.44 -1.81
C VAL A 160 14.55 3.85 -0.51
N VAL A 161 15.08 4.31 0.62
CA VAL A 161 14.73 3.81 1.95
C VAL A 161 14.11 4.91 2.78
N TYR A 162 12.99 4.59 3.44
CA TYR A 162 12.28 5.50 4.33
C TYR A 162 12.14 4.85 5.69
N GLU A 163 12.71 5.46 6.74
CA GLU A 163 12.75 4.85 8.07
C GLU A 163 12.46 5.84 9.20
N ASP A 164 11.89 5.31 10.28
CA ASP A 164 11.68 6.02 11.54
C ASP A 164 12.97 6.07 12.35
N ILE A 165 13.31 7.25 12.87
CA ILE A 165 14.48 7.48 13.71
C ILE A 165 14.02 7.82 15.14
N PRO A 166 14.20 6.91 16.11
CA PRO A 166 13.73 7.09 17.47
C PRO A 166 14.70 7.93 18.33
N GLU A 167 14.84 9.22 18.00
CA GLU A 167 15.81 10.13 18.65
C GLU A 167 15.40 10.48 20.08
N SER A 168 14.13 10.81 20.29
CA SER A 168 13.60 11.21 21.59
C SER A 168 12.90 10.07 22.33
N TRP A 169 12.65 10.27 23.63
CA TRP A 169 11.89 9.31 24.44
C TRP A 169 10.47 9.09 23.88
N TRP A 170 9.85 10.13 23.31
CA TRP A 170 8.53 10.06 22.70
C TRP A 170 8.55 9.22 21.43
N ASP A 171 9.56 9.42 20.57
CA ASP A 171 9.72 8.62 19.35
C ASP A 171 9.88 7.13 19.69
N ARG A 172 10.69 6.83 20.72
CA ARG A 172 10.88 5.46 21.23
C ARG A 172 9.59 4.85 21.75
N LEU A 173 8.74 5.63 22.43
CA LEU A 173 7.44 5.16 22.89
C LEU A 173 6.52 4.84 21.71
N VAL A 174 6.45 5.72 20.70
CA VAL A 174 5.66 5.49 19.49
C VAL A 174 6.15 4.24 18.76
N CYS A 175 7.46 4.09 18.56
CA CYS A 175 8.07 2.89 17.98
C CYS A 175 7.76 1.62 18.79
N ARG A 176 7.77 1.69 20.13
CA ARG A 176 7.39 0.55 20.99
C ARG A 176 5.93 0.16 20.80
N ILE A 177 5.02 1.12 20.70
CA ILE A 177 3.60 0.87 20.41
C ILE A 177 3.44 0.25 19.02
N HIS A 178 4.19 0.72 18.02
CA HIS A 178 4.24 0.13 16.68
C HIS A 178 4.71 -1.33 16.73
N THR A 179 5.80 -1.63 17.44
CA THR A 179 6.27 -3.01 17.63
C THR A 179 5.17 -3.91 18.22
N LEU A 180 4.46 -3.45 19.26
CA LEU A 180 3.37 -4.23 19.85
C LEU A 180 2.23 -4.50 18.87
N LYS A 181 1.87 -3.49 18.07
CA LYS A 181 0.81 -3.61 17.06
C LYS A 181 1.15 -4.61 15.96
N TRP A 182 2.41 -4.70 15.54
CA TRP A 182 2.84 -5.54 14.42
C TRP A 182 3.46 -6.88 14.83
N ARG A 183 3.61 -7.14 16.14
CA ARG A 183 4.28 -8.33 16.68
C ARG A 183 3.75 -9.65 16.12
N ASN A 184 2.43 -9.77 15.98
CA ASN A 184 1.79 -11.00 15.49
C ASN A 184 1.86 -11.16 13.97
N ARG A 185 2.24 -10.11 13.24
CA ARG A 185 2.32 -10.12 11.77
C ARG A 185 3.75 -10.25 11.27
N THR A 186 4.68 -9.46 11.81
CA THR A 186 6.07 -9.41 11.32
C THR A 186 7.10 -9.82 12.36
N GLY A 187 6.69 -10.12 13.59
CA GLY A 187 7.61 -10.26 14.71
C GLY A 187 8.08 -8.93 15.30
N PRO A 188 9.11 -8.93 16.17
CA PRO A 188 9.63 -7.72 16.79
C PRO A 188 10.26 -6.77 15.77
N CYS A 189 9.98 -5.47 15.88
CA CYS A 189 10.59 -4.46 15.02
C CYS A 189 11.95 -4.00 15.57
N THR A 190 12.92 -3.81 14.68
CA THR A 190 14.26 -3.29 15.00
C THR A 190 14.43 -1.89 14.42
N PHE A 191 14.03 -0.89 15.20
CA PHE A 191 14.29 0.51 14.90
C PHE A 191 15.75 0.87 15.19
N ARG A 192 16.32 1.75 14.39
CA ARG A 192 17.74 2.14 14.44
C ARG A 192 17.89 3.66 14.40
N LEU A 193 18.90 4.17 15.06
CA LEU A 193 19.35 5.55 14.91
C LEU A 193 20.01 5.75 13.55
N GLU A 194 20.14 7.00 13.13
CA GLU A 194 20.74 7.35 11.84
C GLU A 194 22.13 6.73 11.63
N LYS A 195 23.00 6.81 12.64
CA LYS A 195 24.35 6.24 12.57
C LYS A 195 24.35 4.73 12.35
N GLU A 196 23.39 4.04 12.95
CA GLU A 196 23.23 2.59 12.83
C GLU A 196 22.71 2.20 11.44
N TRP A 197 21.75 2.95 10.89
CA TRP A 197 21.30 2.79 9.50
C TRP A 197 22.45 2.99 8.50
N ARG A 198 23.25 4.05 8.65
CA ARG A 198 24.41 4.30 7.79
C ARG A 198 25.44 3.18 7.88
N SER A 199 25.75 2.73 9.10
CA SER A 199 26.69 1.63 9.33
C SER A 199 26.24 0.36 8.62
N LEU A 200 24.95 0.05 8.75
CA LEU A 200 24.31 -1.09 8.11
C LEU A 200 24.33 -0.99 6.58
N PHE A 201 23.96 0.16 5.99
CA PHE A 201 24.02 0.32 4.53
C PHE A 201 25.45 0.16 4.02
N ARG A 202 26.43 0.73 4.74
CA ARG A 202 27.84 0.60 4.40
C ARG A 202 28.33 -0.85 4.46
N SER A 203 28.00 -1.58 5.53
CA SER A 203 28.39 -2.99 5.67
C SER A 203 27.70 -3.89 4.65
N ALA A 204 26.50 -3.52 4.20
CA ALA A 204 25.78 -4.16 3.10
C ALA A 204 26.35 -3.81 1.70
N GLY A 205 27.43 -3.04 1.62
CA GLY A 205 28.05 -2.64 0.36
C GLY A 205 27.24 -1.61 -0.42
N PHE A 206 26.45 -0.78 0.27
CA PHE A 206 25.77 0.38 -0.30
C PHE A 206 26.42 1.69 0.17
N GLU A 207 26.33 2.71 -0.67
CA GLU A 207 26.63 4.09 -0.33
C GLU A 207 25.36 4.94 -0.29
N VAL A 208 25.28 5.86 0.67
CA VAL A 208 24.21 6.87 0.72
C VAL A 208 24.62 8.02 -0.20
N VAL A 209 23.93 8.17 -1.33
CA VAL A 209 24.22 9.23 -2.32
C VAL A 209 23.38 10.47 -2.10
N SER A 210 22.26 10.35 -1.41
CA SER A 210 21.40 11.46 -1.01
C SER A 210 20.63 11.09 0.25
N GLU A 211 20.36 12.09 1.08
CA GLU A 211 19.57 11.93 2.29
C GLU A 211 18.78 13.18 2.59
N ARG A 212 17.63 13.01 3.24
CA ARG A 212 16.79 14.11 3.70
C ARG A 212 16.20 13.79 5.05
N GLU A 213 16.22 14.78 5.94
CA GLU A 213 15.40 14.78 7.14
C GLU A 213 13.99 15.26 6.81
N LEU A 214 12.99 14.61 7.39
CA LEU A 214 11.61 14.99 7.22
C LEU A 214 11.01 15.32 8.57
N SER A 215 10.38 16.50 8.64
CA SER A 215 9.82 17.02 9.88
C SER A 215 8.81 16.05 10.49
N ARG A 216 8.96 15.77 11.78
CA ARG A 216 8.01 14.97 12.59
C ARG A 216 6.56 15.48 12.53
N TRP A 217 6.37 16.77 12.22
CA TRP A 217 5.04 17.39 12.15
C TRP A 217 4.29 17.11 10.84
N ARG A 218 4.93 16.50 9.83
CA ARG A 218 4.23 16.09 8.60
C ARG A 218 3.19 15.01 8.83
N ASN A 219 3.39 14.17 9.84
CA ASN A 219 2.44 13.14 10.21
C ASN A 219 2.00 13.33 11.66
N LEU A 220 0.98 14.16 11.86
CA LEU A 220 0.39 14.40 13.19
C LEU A 220 -0.11 13.12 13.90
N SER A 221 -0.32 12.01 13.17
CA SER A 221 -0.71 10.73 13.78
C SER A 221 0.46 9.78 14.08
N HIS A 222 1.67 10.10 13.62
CA HIS A 222 2.88 9.34 13.88
C HIS A 222 4.09 10.29 13.90
N PRO A 223 4.21 11.15 14.92
CA PRO A 223 5.14 12.27 14.94
C PRO A 223 6.55 11.82 15.34
N VAL A 224 7.12 10.89 14.56
CA VAL A 224 8.50 10.40 14.68
C VAL A 224 9.35 11.10 13.63
N CYS A 225 10.63 11.36 13.94
CA CYS A 225 11.57 11.83 12.93
C CYS A 225 11.70 10.78 11.82
N HIS A 226 11.61 11.20 10.57
CA HIS A 226 11.80 10.29 9.45
C HIS A 226 13.04 10.66 8.66
N ARG A 227 13.74 9.63 8.17
CA ARG A 227 14.85 9.80 7.22
C ARG A 227 14.50 9.15 5.90
N PHE A 228 14.84 9.87 4.84
CA PHE A 228 14.81 9.41 3.47
C PHE A 228 16.25 9.23 2.99
N TYR A 229 16.57 8.06 2.46
CA TYR A 229 17.89 7.75 1.91
C TYR A 229 17.75 7.29 0.46
N VAL A 230 18.69 7.73 -0.38
CA VAL A 230 18.95 7.14 -1.70
C VAL A 230 20.27 6.39 -1.61
N LEU A 231 20.23 5.10 -1.90
CA LEU A 231 21.35 4.19 -1.78
C LEU A 231 21.78 3.67 -3.15
N LYS A 232 23.09 3.67 -3.43
CA LYS A 232 23.65 2.95 -4.59
C LYS A 232 24.51 1.80 -4.14
N ALA A 233 24.51 0.70 -4.88
CA ALA A 233 25.46 -0.37 -4.64
C ALA A 233 26.86 0.14 -4.96
N LYS A 234 27.84 -0.17 -4.10
CA LYS A 234 29.25 0.05 -4.44
C LYS A 234 29.68 -1.00 -5.45
N ASP A 235 30.29 -0.53 -6.53
CA ASP A 235 31.04 -1.39 -7.43
C ASP A 235 32.23 -1.94 -6.65
N PHE A 236 32.18 -3.23 -6.30
CA PHE A 236 33.37 -3.93 -5.87
C PHE A 236 34.16 -4.23 -7.14
N THR A 237 34.89 -3.23 -7.65
CA THR A 237 36.01 -3.53 -8.54
C THR A 237 36.94 -4.41 -7.74
N LEU A 238 36.97 -5.71 -8.07
CA LEU A 238 38.02 -6.61 -7.64
C LEU A 238 39.33 -5.96 -8.07
N VAL A 239 40.03 -5.34 -7.13
CA VAL A 239 41.45 -5.05 -7.30
C VAL A 239 42.09 -6.43 -7.32
N GLN A 240 42.20 -7.02 -8.51
CA GLN A 240 43.13 -8.11 -8.76
C GLN A 240 44.52 -7.52 -8.52
N GLY A 241 45.07 -7.80 -7.35
CA GLY A 241 46.48 -7.68 -7.02
C GLY A 241 47.11 -9.05 -7.02
#